data_AF-A0A4R8DM36-F1
#
_entry.id   AF-A0A4R8DM36-F1
#
_cell.length_a   1.000
_cell.length_b   1.000
_cell.length_c   1.000
_cell.angle_alpha   90.00
_cell.angle_beta   90.00
_cell.angle_gamma   90.00
#
_symmetry.space_group_name_H-M   'P 1'
#
loop_
_entity.id
_entity.type
_entity.pdbx_description
1 polymer ?
#
loop_
_entity_poly.entity_id
_entity_poly.type
_entity_poly.pdbx_seq_one_letter_code
_entity_poly.pdbx_strand_id
1 'polypeptide(L)'
;MRKIILFGIAVFNAAASVACPLCERNQPKILRGIVHGGGPESKWDYWIVCSMLIVVVLTLFYSVKWLIRPGEKSEGHIKRAILNPAFL
;
A
#
# COMPACT_ATOMS: atom_id res chain seq x y z
N MET A 1 9.77 8.89 -24.29
CA MET A 1 9.10 10.12 -23.79
C MET A 1 7.99 9.83 -22.79
N ARG A 2 6.97 9.00 -23.10
CA ARG A 2 5.87 8.69 -22.14
C ARG A 2 6.34 8.15 -20.78
N LYS A 3 7.32 7.24 -20.76
CA LYS A 3 7.90 6.69 -19.51
C LYS A 3 8.63 7.74 -18.67
N ILE A 4 9.30 8.71 -19.32
CA ILE A 4 10.04 9.78 -18.65
C ILE A 4 9.06 10.78 -18.01
N ILE A 5 7.97 11.09 -18.71
CA ILE A 5 6.90 11.95 -18.17
C ILE A 5 6.22 11.28 -16.97
N LEU A 6 5.86 9.99 -17.09
CA LEU A 6 5.27 9.23 -15.97
C LEU A 6 6.22 9.13 -14.79
N PHE A 7 7.52 8.92 -15.04
CA PHE A 7 8.53 8.89 -14.00
C PHE A 7 8.71 10.26 -13.33
N GLY A 8 8.73 11.35 -14.10
CA GLY A 8 8.78 12.72 -13.57
C GLY A 8 7.57 13.05 -12.70
N ILE A 9 6.36 12.66 -13.11
CA ILE A 9 5.14 12.81 -12.31
C ILE A 9 5.22 12.00 -11.01
N ALA A 10 5.70 10.76 -11.08
CA ALA A 10 5.86 9.91 -9.89
C ALA A 10 6.84 10.51 -8.88
N VAL A 11 8.00 11.00 -9.35
CA VAL A 11 9.01 11.66 -8.50
C VAL A 11 8.47 12.96 -7.89
N PHE A 12 7.73 13.76 -8.65
CA PHE A 12 7.13 15.00 -8.15
C PHE A 12 6.11 14.74 -7.03
N ASN A 13 5.26 13.72 -7.20
CA ASN A 13 4.30 13.32 -6.15
C ASN A 13 5.01 12.76 -4.91
N ALA A 14 6.13 12.04 -5.09
CA ALA A 14 6.94 11.56 -3.97
C ALA A 14 7.64 12.71 -3.19
N ALA A 15 8.02 13.80 -3.86
CA ALA A 15 8.58 14.96 -3.16
C ALA A 15 7.53 15.69 -2.30
N ALA A 16 6.26 15.69 -2.74
CA ALA A 16 5.15 16.30 -2.01
C ALA A 16 4.75 15.54 -0.74
N SER A 17 5.19 14.28 -0.56
CA SER A 17 4.86 13.48 0.64
C SER A 17 5.79 13.76 1.84
N VAL A 18 6.87 14.52 1.66
CA VAL A 18 7.76 14.92 2.76
C VAL A 18 7.04 15.92 3.68
N ALA A 19 6.99 15.62 4.97
CA ALA A 19 6.36 16.50 5.95
C ALA A 19 7.10 17.84 6.03
N CYS A 20 6.37 18.95 6.00
CA CYS A 20 6.96 20.25 6.31
C CYS A 20 7.25 20.34 7.82
N PRO A 21 8.16 21.23 8.27
CA PRO A 21 8.53 21.35 9.69
C PRO A 21 7.35 21.63 10.63
N LEU A 22 6.27 22.22 10.13
CA LEU A 22 5.04 22.43 10.89
C LEU A 22 4.28 21.12 11.10
N CYS A 23 4.07 20.35 10.03
CA CYS A 23 3.40 19.05 10.10
C CYS A 23 4.17 18.10 11.01
N GLU A 24 5.50 18.05 10.91
CA GLU A 24 6.35 17.18 11.71
C GLU A 24 6.23 17.42 13.23
N ARG A 25 6.05 18.67 13.67
CA ARG A 25 5.81 18.99 15.10
C ARG A 25 4.50 18.40 15.62
N ASN A 26 3.48 18.37 14.77
CA ASN A 26 2.13 17.87 15.07
C ASN A 26 2.00 16.36 14.89
N GLN A 27 3.07 15.68 14.51
CA GLN A 27 3.09 14.21 14.39
C GLN A 27 3.25 13.53 15.75
N PRO A 28 2.74 12.30 15.90
CA PRO A 28 2.91 11.52 17.11
C PRO A 28 4.40 11.27 17.34
N LYS A 29 4.86 11.36 18.61
CA LYS A 29 6.30 11.32 18.95
C LYS A 29 7.08 10.16 18.32
N ILE A 30 6.44 8.99 18.22
CA ILE A 30 7.06 7.75 17.70
C ILE A 30 7.15 7.75 16.16
N LEU A 31 6.30 8.52 15.48
CA LEU A 31 6.14 8.51 14.02
C LEU A 31 6.55 9.85 13.37
N ARG A 32 7.23 10.73 14.10
CA ARG A 32 7.73 12.01 13.57
C ARG A 32 8.71 11.77 12.43
N GLY A 33 8.52 12.50 11.33
CA GLY A 33 9.33 12.42 10.12
C GLY A 33 9.00 11.22 9.22
N ILE A 34 8.11 10.31 9.65
CA ILE A 34 7.70 9.13 8.88
C ILE A 34 6.34 9.33 8.24
N VAL A 35 5.38 9.87 8.98
CA VAL A 35 4.02 10.08 8.47
C VAL A 35 3.91 11.42 7.73
N HIS A 36 2.96 11.53 6.83
CA HIS A 36 2.58 12.79 6.22
C HIS A 36 1.38 13.39 6.98
N GLY A 37 1.36 14.72 7.14
CA GLY A 37 0.30 15.40 7.88
C GLY A 37 0.45 15.31 9.41
N GLY A 38 -0.58 15.74 10.13
CA GLY A 38 -0.66 15.65 11.59
C GLY A 38 -1.02 14.24 12.08
N GLY A 39 -0.78 13.99 13.37
CA GLY A 39 -1.21 12.75 14.02
C GLY A 39 -2.71 12.73 14.37
N PRO A 40 -3.24 11.59 14.83
CA PRO A 40 -4.60 11.50 15.34
C PRO A 40 -4.80 12.45 16.54
N GLU A 41 -5.90 13.20 16.55
CA GLU A 41 -6.16 14.25 17.55
C GLU A 41 -6.74 13.67 18.84
N SER A 42 -7.56 12.61 18.72
CA SER A 42 -8.24 11.97 19.84
C SER A 42 -7.75 10.53 20.07
N LYS A 43 -7.98 9.99 21.28
CA LYS A 43 -7.72 8.57 21.58
C LYS A 43 -8.59 7.63 20.73
N TRP A 44 -9.77 8.07 20.31
CA TRP A 44 -10.66 7.29 19.46
C TRP A 44 -10.11 7.15 18.04
N ASP A 45 -9.42 8.17 17.54
CA ASP A 45 -8.82 8.15 16.22
C ASP A 45 -7.74 7.06 16.12
N TYR A 46 -7.01 6.78 17.22
CA TYR A 46 -6.05 5.68 17.28
C TYR A 46 -6.71 4.30 17.12
N TRP A 47 -7.92 4.10 17.68
CA TRP A 47 -8.66 2.85 17.48
C TRP A 47 -9.06 2.67 16.01
N ILE A 48 -9.50 3.75 15.37
CA ILE A 48 -9.85 3.75 13.94
C ILE A 48 -8.61 3.40 13.11
N VAL A 49 -7.49 4.10 13.31
CA VAL A 49 -6.24 3.88 12.57
C VAL A 49 -5.73 2.44 12.76
N CYS A 50 -5.74 1.92 13.99
CA CYS A 50 -5.34 0.54 14.26
C CYS A 50 -6.26 -0.48 13.57
N SER A 51 -7.58 -0.24 13.55
CA SER A 51 -8.52 -1.12 12.86
C SER A 51 -8.28 -1.13 11.34
N MET A 52 -8.02 0.05 10.75
CA MET A 52 -7.69 0.17 9.33
C MET A 52 -6.39 -0.54 8.98
N LEU A 53 -5.37 -0.42 9.83
CA LEU A 53 -4.10 -1.12 9.64
C LEU A 53 -4.31 -2.64 9.59
N ILE A 54 -5.12 -3.20 10.49
CA ILE A 54 -5.45 -4.63 10.49
C ILE A 54 -6.13 -5.03 9.17
N VAL A 55 -7.16 -4.28 8.74
CA VAL A 55 -7.86 -4.56 7.48
C VAL A 55 -6.89 -4.52 6.30
N VAL A 56 -6.07 -3.48 6.19
CA VAL A 56 -5.09 -3.34 5.08
C VAL A 56 -4.09 -4.49 5.07
N VAL A 57 -3.53 -4.87 6.23
CA VAL A 57 -2.58 -5.99 6.33
C VAL A 57 -3.24 -7.30 5.91
N LEU A 58 -4.48 -7.56 6.35
CA LEU A 58 -5.23 -8.75 5.94
C LEU A 58 -5.50 -8.74 4.43
N THR A 59 -5.99 -7.62 3.88
CA THR A 59 -6.25 -7.50 2.44
C THR A 59 -4.98 -7.69 1.63
N LEU A 60 -3.87 -7.08 2.03
CA LEU A 60 -2.57 -7.25 1.37
C LEU A 60 -2.11 -8.71 1.43
N PHE A 61 -2.19 -9.33 2.59
CA PHE A 61 -1.84 -10.74 2.78
C PHE A 61 -2.65 -11.65 1.85
N TYR A 62 -3.96 -11.51 1.82
CA TYR A 62 -4.82 -12.35 0.96
C TYR A 62 -4.64 -12.06 -0.52
N SER A 63 -4.44 -10.78 -0.89
CA SER A 63 -4.11 -10.37 -2.26
C SER A 63 -2.84 -11.06 -2.75
N VAL A 64 -1.76 -11.00 -1.98
CA VAL A 64 -0.48 -11.67 -2.30
C VAL A 64 -0.63 -13.19 -2.30
N LYS A 65 -1.28 -13.76 -1.27
CA LYS A 65 -1.51 -15.20 -1.13
C LYS A 65 -2.19 -15.78 -2.37
N TRP A 66 -3.26 -15.17 -2.85
CA TRP A 66 -4.02 -15.66 -4.01
C TRP A 66 -3.44 -15.26 -5.35
N LEU A 67 -2.53 -14.29 -5.39
CA LEU A 67 -1.71 -14.02 -6.57
C LEU A 67 -0.66 -15.11 -6.77
N ILE A 68 0.01 -15.56 -5.69
CA ILE A 68 1.06 -16.58 -5.75
C ILE A 68 0.47 -18.00 -5.83
N ARG A 69 -0.55 -18.30 -5.01
CA ARG A 69 -1.23 -19.60 -4.97
C ARG A 69 -2.74 -19.39 -5.11
N PRO A 70 -3.25 -19.30 -6.34
CA PRO A 70 -4.69 -19.23 -6.55
C PRO A 70 -5.34 -20.51 -5.99
N GLY A 71 -6.41 -20.35 -5.20
CA GLY A 71 -7.19 -21.47 -4.67
C GLY A 71 -8.13 -22.11 -5.70
N GLU A 72 -8.07 -21.65 -6.95
CA GLU A 72 -8.89 -22.13 -8.06
C GLU A 72 -8.40 -23.50 -8.54
N LYS A 73 -9.34 -24.44 -8.67
CA LYS A 73 -9.07 -25.82 -9.09
C LYS A 73 -9.39 -26.06 -10.57
N SER A 74 -10.13 -25.14 -11.21
CA SER A 74 -10.46 -25.22 -12.63
C SER A 74 -9.21 -25.14 -13.52
N GLU A 75 -9.08 -26.10 -14.43
CA GLU A 75 -7.92 -26.21 -15.31
C GLU A 75 -7.87 -25.10 -16.38
N GLY A 76 -9.03 -24.58 -16.80
CA GLY A 76 -9.15 -23.55 -17.84
C GLY A 76 -8.98 -22.10 -17.35
N HIS A 77 -8.60 -21.88 -16.09
CA HIS A 77 -8.48 -20.53 -15.56
C HIS A 77 -7.21 -19.83 -16.07
N ILE A 78 -7.32 -18.58 -16.55
CA ILE A 78 -6.21 -17.82 -17.17
C ILE A 78 -4.94 -17.76 -16.31
N LYS A 79 -5.07 -17.78 -14.98
CA LYS A 79 -3.90 -17.81 -14.07
C LYS A 79 -3.11 -19.12 -14.14
N ARG A 80 -3.72 -20.27 -14.47
CA ARG A 80 -3.00 -21.55 -14.68
C ARG A 80 -2.25 -21.57 -16.00
N ALA A 81 -2.79 -20.95 -17.05
CA ALA A 81 -2.08 -20.82 -18.33
C ALA A 81 -0.78 -20.03 -18.20
N ILE A 82 -0.73 -19.02 -17.32
CA ILE A 82 0.47 -18.22 -17.06
C ILE A 82 1.44 -18.93 -16.10
N LEU A 83 0.92 -19.54 -15.04
CA LEU A 83 1.74 -20.15 -13.97
C LEU A 83 2.24 -21.57 -14.31
N ASN A 84 1.60 -22.27 -15.26
CA ASN A 84 1.98 -23.61 -15.69
C ASN A 84 1.91 -23.74 -17.23
N PRO A 85 2.88 -23.16 -17.96
CA PRO A 85 2.87 -23.11 -19.43
C PRO A 85 3.12 -24.46 -20.11
N ALA A 86 3.48 -25.51 -19.37
CA ALA A 86 3.72 -26.86 -19.90
C ALA A 86 2.43 -27.62 -20.29
N PHE A 87 1.26 -26.98 -20.21
CA PHE A 87 -0.05 -27.54 -20.51
C PHE A 87 -0.71 -26.92 -21.76
N LEU A 88 0.06 -26.16 -22.56
CA LEU A 88 -0.31 -25.69 -23.90
C LEU A 88 0.45 -26.46 -24.98
#